data_AF-W1Q765-F1
#
_entry.id   AF-W1Q765-F1
#
_cell.length_a   1.000
_cell.length_b   1.000
_cell.length_c   1.000
_cell.angle_alpha   90.00
_cell.angle_beta   90.00
_cell.angle_gamma   90.00
#
_symmetry.space_group_name_H-M   'P 1'
#
loop_
_entity.id
_entity.type
_entity.pdbx_description
1 polymer ?
#
loop_
_entity_poly.entity_id
_entity_poly.type
_entity_poly.pdbx_seq_one_letter_code
_entity_poly.pdbx_strand_id
1 'polypeptide(L)'
;MEGIDFENTGSDFGAVFKVVNLAVAAISVITGVTELFSGFAYFLQGLYILGLGGVVGYLEFKNPPQLYAYASSFFSFLGRGLIYVLIAILNFHGSVFRVLAAVIVLLAGIVYIVLEFIPSIQAPENMQGERGLSTDELEDVI
;
A
#
# COMPACT_ATOMS: atom_id res chain seq x y z
N MET A 1 35.86 8.50 11.05
CA MET A 1 35.02 7.38 10.58
C MET A 1 33.72 7.53 11.34
N GLU A 2 32.75 8.21 10.73
CA GLU A 2 31.43 8.43 11.31
C GLU A 2 30.79 7.07 11.57
N GLY A 3 30.49 6.79 12.84
CA GLY A 3 29.67 5.63 13.18
C GLY A 3 28.33 5.85 12.51
N ILE A 4 27.96 4.95 11.61
CA ILE A 4 26.62 4.94 11.05
C ILE A 4 25.71 4.56 12.22
N ASP A 5 24.96 5.54 12.73
CA ASP A 5 24.01 5.37 13.83
C ASP A 5 22.80 4.56 13.32
N PHE A 6 22.88 3.23 13.45
CA PHE A 6 21.84 2.27 13.05
C PHE A 6 20.55 2.37 13.90
N GLU A 7 20.47 3.30 14.85
CA GLU A 7 19.33 3.48 15.76
C GLU A 7 18.16 4.25 15.14
N ASN A 8 18.40 5.07 14.10
CA ASN A 8 17.35 5.86 13.42
C ASN A 8 16.64 5.08 12.29
N THR A 9 17.22 3.97 11.83
CA THR A 9 16.75 3.34 10.59
C THR A 9 15.36 2.68 10.75
N GLY A 10 14.98 2.26 11.96
CA GLY A 10 13.68 1.61 12.23
C GLY A 10 12.46 2.53 12.04
N SER A 11 12.55 3.79 12.48
CA SER A 11 11.51 4.82 12.26
C SER A 11 11.44 5.27 10.80
N ASP A 12 12.59 5.32 10.13
CA ASP A 12 12.70 5.76 8.74
C ASP A 12 12.00 4.81 7.77
N PHE A 13 12.12 3.48 7.97
CA PHE A 13 11.48 2.51 7.09
C PHE A 13 9.94 2.64 7.08
N GLY A 14 9.32 2.78 8.26
CA GLY A 14 7.87 2.97 8.37
C GLY A 14 7.37 4.22 7.63
N ALA A 15 8.10 5.32 7.75
CA ALA A 15 7.80 6.57 7.05
C ALA A 15 7.97 6.43 5.53
N VAL A 16 9.02 5.74 5.07
CA VAL A 16 9.25 5.47 3.64
C VAL A 16 8.11 4.64 3.06
N PHE A 17 7.67 3.57 3.74
CA PHE A 17 6.55 2.76 3.27
C PHE A 17 5.26 3.55 3.17
N LYS A 18 4.96 4.39 4.17
CA LYS A 18 3.81 5.29 4.16
C LYS A 18 3.85 6.25 2.97
N VAL A 19 5.00 6.87 2.71
CA VAL A 19 5.19 7.79 1.57
C VAL A 19 5.01 7.06 0.25
N VAL A 20 5.57 5.85 0.10
CA VAL A 20 5.42 5.05 -1.13
C VAL A 20 3.97 4.64 -1.35
N ASN A 21 3.28 4.15 -0.31
CA ASN A 21 1.86 3.78 -0.40
C ASN A 21 1.01 4.99 -0.82
N LEU A 22 1.26 6.16 -0.21
CA LEU A 22 0.54 7.38 -0.50
C LEU A 22 0.82 7.88 -1.94
N ALA A 23 2.06 7.78 -2.40
CA ALA A 23 2.44 8.12 -3.76
C ALA A 23 1.73 7.21 -4.78
N VAL A 24 1.72 5.90 -4.56
CA VAL A 24 1.00 4.94 -5.41
C VAL A 24 -0.51 5.22 -5.40
N ALA A 25 -1.09 5.51 -4.24
CA ALA A 25 -2.50 5.88 -4.12
C ALA A 25 -2.82 7.15 -4.91
N ALA A 26 -2.01 8.21 -4.78
CA ALA A 26 -2.19 9.47 -5.51
C ALA A 26 -2.10 9.27 -7.03
N ILE A 27 -1.08 8.52 -7.50
CA ILE A 27 -0.91 8.19 -8.91
C ILE A 27 -2.12 7.40 -9.43
N SER A 28 -2.59 6.42 -8.67
CA SER A 28 -3.75 5.60 -9.03
C SER A 28 -5.03 6.43 -9.12
N VAL A 29 -5.25 7.38 -8.21
CA VAL A 29 -6.43 8.27 -8.25
C VAL A 29 -6.37 9.18 -9.46
N ILE A 30 -5.23 9.82 -9.73
CA ILE A 30 -5.06 10.72 -10.88
C ILE A 30 -5.26 9.96 -12.19
N THR A 31 -4.62 8.80 -12.33
CA THR A 31 -4.74 7.97 -13.54
C THR A 31 -6.15 7.42 -13.71
N GLY A 32 -6.79 6.93 -12.65
CA GLY A 32 -8.17 6.44 -12.66
C GLY A 32 -9.17 7.51 -13.07
N VAL A 33 -9.02 8.76 -12.59
CA VAL A 33 -9.89 9.87 -13.03
C VAL A 33 -9.72 10.18 -14.51
N THR A 34 -8.50 10.14 -15.04
CA THR A 34 -8.27 10.37 -16.49
C THR A 34 -8.87 9.28 -17.38
N GLU A 35 -9.00 8.05 -16.88
CA GLU A 35 -9.61 6.93 -17.60
C GLU A 35 -11.12 7.04 -17.76
N LEU A 36 -11.80 7.62 -16.76
CA LEU A 36 -13.25 7.77 -16.75
C LEU A 36 -13.78 8.52 -17.98
N PHE A 37 -12.95 9.40 -18.56
CA PHE A 37 -13.31 10.22 -19.72
C PHE A 37 -12.84 9.63 -21.07
N SER A 38 -12.16 8.48 -21.08
CA SER A 38 -11.52 7.93 -22.29
C SER A 38 -12.38 6.92 -23.08
N GLY A 39 -13.54 6.49 -22.55
CA GLY A 39 -14.48 5.59 -23.23
C GLY A 39 -15.11 4.55 -22.30
N PHE A 40 -16.11 3.79 -22.76
CA PHE A 40 -16.87 2.87 -21.89
C PHE A 40 -16.04 1.70 -21.31
N ALA A 41 -15.13 1.13 -22.10
CA ALA A 41 -14.22 0.08 -21.61
C ALA A 41 -13.22 0.62 -20.56
N TYR A 42 -12.67 1.81 -20.83
CA TYR A 42 -11.74 2.50 -19.93
C TYR A 42 -12.43 3.08 -18.70
N PHE A 43 -13.73 3.35 -18.77
CA PHE A 43 -14.51 3.81 -17.63
C PHE A 43 -14.55 2.77 -16.50
N LEU A 44 -14.84 1.51 -16.83
CA LEU A 44 -14.82 0.43 -15.84
C LEU A 44 -13.42 0.22 -15.28
N GLN A 45 -12.41 0.27 -16.14
CA GLN A 45 -11.01 0.14 -15.73
C GLN A 45 -10.58 1.26 -14.76
N GLY A 46 -10.93 2.50 -15.09
CA GLY A 46 -10.69 3.68 -14.27
C GLY A 46 -11.36 3.59 -12.92
N LEU A 47 -12.59 3.07 -12.86
CA LEU A 47 -13.30 2.85 -11.60
C LEU A 47 -12.61 1.80 -10.72
N TYR A 48 -12.09 0.72 -11.32
CA TYR A 48 -11.30 -0.29 -10.59
C TYR A 48 -10.00 0.28 -10.03
N ILE A 49 -9.24 1.04 -10.84
CA ILE A 49 -8.00 1.68 -10.41
C ILE A 49 -8.27 2.72 -9.32
N LEU A 50 -9.32 3.52 -9.49
CA LEU A 50 -9.73 4.54 -8.52
C LEU A 50 -10.17 3.91 -7.20
N GLY A 51 -10.93 2.82 -7.25
CA GLY A 51 -11.37 2.06 -6.08
C GLY A 51 -10.18 1.45 -5.33
N LEU A 52 -9.29 0.76 -6.03
CA LEU A 52 -8.11 0.13 -5.41
C LEU A 52 -7.15 1.19 -4.83
N GLY A 53 -6.86 2.25 -5.59
CA GLY A 53 -6.03 3.36 -5.12
C GLY A 53 -6.64 4.10 -3.93
N GLY A 54 -7.96 4.32 -3.96
CA GLY A 54 -8.71 4.93 -2.87
C GLY A 54 -8.69 4.10 -1.59
N VAL A 55 -8.84 2.77 -1.69
CA VAL A 55 -8.74 1.86 -0.54
C VAL A 55 -7.33 1.88 0.04
N VAL A 56 -6.29 1.81 -0.79
CA VAL A 56 -4.88 1.89 -0.34
C VAL A 56 -4.61 3.21 0.37
N GLY A 57 -5.11 4.33 -0.17
CA GLY A 57 -4.99 5.63 0.48
C GLY A 57 -5.77 5.71 1.80
N TYR A 58 -7.00 5.22 1.83
CA TYR A 58 -7.85 5.24 3.03
C TYR A 58 -7.24 4.43 4.19
N LEU A 59 -6.72 3.25 3.87
CA LEU A 59 -6.00 2.37 4.80
C LEU A 59 -4.75 3.03 5.41
N GLU A 60 -4.22 4.09 4.81
CA GLU A 60 -3.05 4.79 5.36
C GLU A 60 -3.46 5.88 6.37
N PHE A 61 -4.71 6.37 6.31
CA PHE A 61 -5.23 7.41 7.19
C PHE A 61 -6.05 6.86 8.36
N LYS A 62 -6.72 5.71 8.19
CA LYS A 62 -7.51 5.06 9.25
C LYS A 62 -7.41 3.54 9.18
N ASN A 63 -6.93 2.93 10.27
CA ASN A 63 -6.91 1.47 10.47
C ASN A 63 -8.04 1.04 11.41
N PRO A 64 -9.26 0.74 10.92
CA PRO A 64 -10.25 0.06 11.75
C PRO A 64 -9.83 -1.40 11.96
N PRO A 65 -9.82 -1.92 13.21
CA PRO A 65 -9.39 -3.28 13.52
C PRO A 65 -10.25 -4.35 12.84
N GLN A 66 -11.50 -4.06 12.48
CA GLN A 66 -12.38 -5.00 11.78
C GLN A 66 -11.93 -5.31 10.34
N LEU A 67 -11.10 -4.46 9.73
CA LEU A 67 -10.68 -4.64 8.32
C LEU A 67 -9.59 -5.70 8.16
N TYR A 68 -8.85 -6.02 9.24
CA TYR A 68 -7.93 -7.15 9.28
C TYR A 68 -8.62 -8.48 9.04
N ALA A 69 -9.86 -8.65 9.53
CA ALA A 69 -10.62 -9.89 9.39
C ALA A 69 -11.11 -10.15 7.96
N TYR A 70 -11.31 -9.10 7.15
CA TYR A 70 -11.88 -9.20 5.81
C TYR A 70 -10.87 -8.95 4.68
N ALA A 71 -9.78 -8.23 4.95
CA ALA A 71 -8.85 -7.74 3.93
C ALA A 71 -7.38 -8.01 4.29
N SER A 72 -7.08 -9.21 4.79
CA SER A 72 -5.72 -9.63 5.18
C SER A 72 -4.67 -9.41 4.07
N SER A 73 -5.07 -9.47 2.79
CA SER A 73 -4.21 -9.16 1.63
C SER A 73 -3.71 -7.70 1.61
N PHE A 74 -4.51 -6.72 2.06
CA PHE A 74 -4.07 -5.32 2.12
C PHE A 74 -3.15 -5.02 3.33
N PHE A 75 -3.04 -5.94 4.27
CA PHE A 75 -2.18 -5.84 5.46
C PHE A 75 -0.90 -6.69 5.35
N SER A 76 -0.66 -7.33 4.21
CA SER A 76 0.59 -8.06 3.89
C SER A 76 1.41 -7.33 2.83
N PHE A 77 2.74 -7.39 2.91
CA PHE A 77 3.63 -6.82 1.89
C PHE A 77 3.40 -7.47 0.52
N LEU A 78 3.25 -8.80 0.49
CA LEU A 78 2.92 -9.54 -0.73
C LEU A 78 1.59 -9.12 -1.35
N GLY A 79 0.53 -8.96 -0.55
CA GLY A 79 -0.78 -8.61 -1.07
C GLY A 79 -0.85 -7.16 -1.61
N ARG A 80 -0.17 -6.20 -0.96
CA ARG A 80 0.01 -4.84 -1.51
C ARG A 80 0.82 -4.86 -2.80
N GLY A 81 1.91 -5.63 -2.84
CA GLY A 81 2.73 -5.79 -4.04
C GLY A 81 1.93 -6.30 -5.24
N LEU A 82 1.11 -7.33 -5.05
CA LEU A 82 0.23 -7.87 -6.09
C LEU A 82 -0.82 -6.86 -6.58
N ILE A 83 -1.41 -6.07 -5.67
CA ILE A 83 -2.36 -5.01 -6.03
C ILE A 83 -1.68 -3.92 -6.87
N TYR A 84 -0.45 -3.54 -6.53
CA TYR A 84 0.31 -2.54 -7.30
C TYR A 84 0.66 -3.06 -8.70
N VAL A 85 1.09 -4.33 -8.81
CA VAL A 85 1.31 -4.98 -10.11
C VAL A 85 0.03 -5.00 -10.94
N LEU A 86 -1.12 -5.32 -10.32
CA LEU A 86 -2.42 -5.29 -10.98
C LEU A 86 -2.74 -3.89 -11.51
N ILE A 87 -2.67 -2.85 -10.66
CA ILE A 87 -2.91 -1.45 -11.05
C ILE A 87 -2.01 -1.02 -12.21
N ALA A 88 -0.74 -1.43 -12.19
CA ALA A 88 0.21 -1.11 -13.23
C ALA A 88 -0.14 -1.78 -14.57
N ILE A 89 -0.51 -3.07 -14.56
CA ILE A 89 -0.90 -3.79 -15.77
C ILE A 89 -2.18 -3.18 -16.38
N LEU A 90 -3.17 -2.81 -15.55
CA LEU A 90 -4.36 -2.12 -16.06
C LEU A 90 -3.97 -0.77 -16.70
N ASN A 91 -3.06 0.00 -16.08
CA ASN A 91 -2.62 1.28 -16.66
C ASN A 91 -1.66 1.17 -17.86
N PHE A 92 -1.31 -0.04 -18.32
CA PHE A 92 -0.34 -0.26 -19.40
C PHE A 92 -0.92 0.00 -20.81
N HIS A 93 -1.71 1.07 -20.98
CA HIS A 93 -2.20 1.48 -22.29
C HIS A 93 -2.41 3.01 -22.38
N GLY A 94 -2.51 3.50 -23.62
CA GLY A 94 -2.85 4.90 -23.90
C GLY A 94 -1.62 5.80 -24.02
N SER A 95 -1.51 6.80 -23.13
CA SER A 95 -0.54 7.90 -23.24
C SER A 95 0.80 7.57 -22.57
N VAL A 96 1.89 8.14 -23.10
CA VAL A 96 3.27 7.98 -22.59
C VAL A 96 3.38 8.30 -21.10
N PHE A 97 2.66 9.32 -20.63
CA PHE A 97 2.63 9.69 -19.21
C PHE A 97 1.99 8.61 -18.32
N ARG A 98 1.00 7.88 -18.85
CA ARG A 98 0.30 6.81 -18.12
C ARG A 98 1.15 5.55 -18.07
N VAL A 99 1.83 5.22 -19.17
CA VAL A 99 2.79 4.12 -19.20
C VAL A 99 3.95 4.38 -18.24
N LEU A 100 4.46 5.62 -18.16
CA LEU A 100 5.51 5.97 -17.20
C LEU A 100 5.03 5.80 -15.75
N ALA A 101 3.83 6.30 -15.44
CA ALA A 101 3.22 6.11 -14.13
C ALA A 101 3.02 4.62 -13.78
N ALA A 102 2.56 3.83 -14.76
CA ALA A 102 2.38 2.39 -14.62
C ALA A 102 3.71 1.68 -14.30
N VAL A 103 4.80 2.03 -14.97
CA VAL A 103 6.13 1.46 -14.71
C VAL A 103 6.62 1.77 -13.29
N ILE A 104 6.39 2.99 -12.79
CA ILE A 104 6.76 3.36 -11.41
C ILE A 104 5.97 2.52 -10.40
N VAL A 105 4.66 2.39 -10.60
CA VAL A 105 3.80 1.58 -9.72
C VAL A 105 4.17 0.09 -9.81
N LEU A 106 4.54 -0.40 -11.00
CA LEU A 106 5.00 -1.78 -11.21
C LEU A 106 6.28 -2.06 -10.44
N LEU A 107 7.26 -1.15 -10.51
CA LEU A 107 8.52 -1.26 -9.77
C LEU A 107 8.26 -1.26 -8.26
N ALA A 108 7.38 -0.37 -7.77
CA ALA A 108 6.97 -0.39 -6.36
C ALA A 108 6.35 -1.74 -5.97
N GLY A 109 5.47 -2.30 -6.82
CA GLY A 109 4.87 -3.62 -6.58
C GLY A 109 5.90 -4.74 -6.48
N ILE A 110 6.88 -4.76 -7.38
CA ILE A 110 7.98 -5.75 -7.35
C ILE A 110 8.81 -5.59 -6.08
N VAL A 111 9.15 -4.36 -5.69
CA VAL A 111 9.89 -4.09 -4.45
C VAL A 111 9.14 -4.65 -3.24
N TYR A 112 7.82 -4.43 -3.14
CA TYR A 112 7.00 -4.96 -2.05
C TYR A 112 6.95 -6.50 -2.03
N ILE A 113 6.88 -7.15 -3.21
CA ILE A 113 6.96 -8.61 -3.31
C ILE A 113 8.32 -9.14 -2.84
N VAL A 114 9.41 -8.47 -3.22
CA VAL A 114 10.76 -8.87 -2.82
C VAL A 114 10.99 -8.67 -1.32
N LEU A 115 10.44 -7.59 -0.75
CA LEU A 115 10.53 -7.30 0.68
C LEU A 115 9.84 -8.35 1.56
N GLU A 116 8.80 -9.04 1.06
CA GLU A 116 8.19 -10.17 1.75
C GLU A 116 9.21 -11.29 2.04
N PHE A 117 10.17 -11.52 1.13
CA PHE A 117 11.20 -12.55 1.29
C PHE A 117 12.36 -12.10 2.18
N ILE A 118 12.37 -10.85 2.65
CA ILE A 118 13.36 -10.31 3.57
C ILE A 118 12.71 -10.19 4.96
N PRO A 119 12.82 -11.22 5.84
CA PRO A 119 12.15 -11.28 7.15
C PRO A 119 12.69 -10.27 8.19
N SER A 120 13.56 -9.32 7.80
CA SER A 120 14.24 -8.37 8.69
C SER A 120 13.52 -7.04 8.88
N ILE A 121 12.45 -6.77 8.12
CA ILE A 121 11.64 -5.55 8.29
C ILE A 121 10.38 -5.95 9.05
N GLN A 122 10.29 -5.56 10.33
CA GLN A 122 9.03 -5.68 11.07
C GLN A 122 8.01 -4.79 10.37
N ALA A 123 6.85 -5.37 10.05
CA ALA A 123 5.76 -4.61 9.42
C ALA A 123 5.41 -3.41 10.32
N PRO A 124 5.28 -2.18 9.77
CA PRO A 124 4.94 -1.00 10.56
C PRO A 124 3.60 -1.22 11.30
N GLU A 125 3.37 -0.49 12.39
CA GLU A 125 2.20 -0.65 13.29
C GLU A 125 0.84 -0.75 12.55
N ASN A 126 0.75 -0.16 11.36
CA ASN A 126 -0.38 -0.28 10.44
C ASN A 126 -0.61 -1.70 9.85
N MET A 127 0.17 -2.71 10.21
CA MET A 127 0.04 -4.13 9.84
C MET A 127 0.11 -5.08 11.07
N GLN A 128 0.32 -4.54 12.28
CA GLN A 128 0.34 -5.31 13.53
C GLN A 128 -1.03 -5.23 14.20
N GLY A 129 -1.97 -6.06 13.73
CA GLY A 129 -3.35 -6.09 14.23
C GLY A 129 -3.54 -6.48 15.71
N GLU A 130 -2.49 -6.77 16.47
CA GLU A 130 -2.60 -7.37 17.81
C GLU A 130 -1.55 -6.84 18.80
N ARG A 131 -1.53 -5.54 19.08
CA ARG A 131 -0.84 -5.01 20.27
C ARG A 131 -1.70 -4.07 21.12
N GLY A 132 -3.02 -4.17 21.00
CA GLY A 132 -3.98 -3.37 21.77
C GLY A 132 -4.99 -4.18 22.59
N LEU A 133 -4.86 -5.51 22.65
CA LEU A 133 -5.83 -6.38 23.35
C LEU A 133 -5.18 -7.47 24.22
N SER A 134 -3.88 -7.38 24.49
CA SER A 134 -3.24 -8.26 25.46
C SER A 134 -3.34 -7.66 26.87
N THR A 135 -4.36 -8.12 27.60
CA THR A 135 -4.28 -8.49 29.02
C THR A 135 -4.07 -7.44 30.13
N ASP A 136 -4.28 -6.14 29.93
CA ASP A 136 -4.29 -5.18 31.06
C ASP A 136 -5.68 -4.91 31.67
N GLU A 137 -6.79 -5.20 30.97
CA GLU A 137 -8.15 -4.97 31.51
C GLU A 137 -8.77 -6.19 32.23
N LEU A 138 -8.05 -7.31 32.36
CA LEU A 138 -8.56 -8.49 33.10
C LEU A 138 -7.98 -8.65 34.51
N GLU A 139 -7.02 -7.82 34.92
CA GLU A 139 -6.44 -7.87 36.27
C GLU A 139 -7.17 -6.98 37.30
N ASP A 140 -8.12 -6.14 36.86
CA ASP A 140 -8.89 -5.24 37.74
C ASP A 140 -10.25 -5.82 38.23
N VAL A 141 -10.54 -7.11 37.95
CA VAL A 141 -11.87 -7.72 38.26
C VAL A 141 -11.79 -9.01 39.09
N ILE A 142 -10.66 -9.32 39.75
CA ILE A 142 -10.58 -10.44 40.71
C ILE A 142 -9.99 -10.02 42.05
#